data_AF-A0A3D9GQ54-F1
#
_entry.id   AF-A0A3D9GQ54-F1
#
_cell.length_a   1.000
_cell.length_b   1.000
_cell.length_c   1.000
_cell.angle_alpha   90.00
_cell.angle_beta   90.00
_cell.angle_gamma   90.00
#
_symmetry.space_group_name_H-M   'P 1'
#
loop_
_entity.id
_entity.type
_entity.pdbx_description
1 polymer ?
#
loop_
_entity_poly.entity_id
_entity_poly.type
_entity_poly.pdbx_seq_one_letter_code
_entity_poly.pdbx_strand_id
1 'polypeptide(L)'
;MDERLDQAPCGYVSMADNRIIQDVNATLCRMLGYEKRGMCGSSFESLLTRSSRTFFQIYFLPLIKLNRGVEEMYLTFKTSSGEALPVLLNASAVERDGEWVYDCMLMPMRRRMEYEQQIQQAESASNRAREELERIENLLRQKRDELERIQGTSSME
;
A
#
# COMPACT_ATOMS: atom_id res chain seq x y z
N MET A 1 -0.54 0.19 -29.38
CA MET A 1 -1.28 -0.56 -28.35
C MET A 1 -2.58 -1.08 -28.93
N ASP A 2 -2.96 -2.33 -28.60
CA ASP A 2 -4.28 -2.89 -28.93
C ASP A 2 -5.41 -2.21 -28.12
N GLU A 3 -6.61 -2.09 -28.69
CA GLU A 3 -7.75 -1.41 -28.06
C GLU A 3 -8.14 -2.02 -26.70
N ARG A 4 -8.06 -3.35 -26.55
CA ARG A 4 -8.39 -4.04 -25.29
C ARG A 4 -7.41 -3.68 -24.18
N LEU A 5 -6.13 -3.53 -24.52
CA LEU A 5 -5.10 -3.11 -23.56
C LEU A 5 -5.23 -1.61 -23.24
N ASP A 6 -5.60 -0.80 -24.23
CA ASP A 6 -5.77 0.65 -24.06
C ASP A 6 -6.90 0.98 -23.05
N GLN A 7 -7.99 0.21 -23.09
CA GLN A 7 -9.14 0.37 -22.19
C GLN A 7 -9.19 -0.65 -21.04
N ALA A 8 -8.11 -1.41 -20.81
CA ALA A 8 -8.06 -2.37 -19.71
C ALA A 8 -8.39 -1.67 -18.37
N PRO A 9 -9.08 -2.34 -17.43
CA PRO A 9 -9.52 -1.76 -16.16
C PRO A 9 -8.39 -1.60 -15.12
N CYS A 10 -7.19 -1.31 -15.60
CA CYS A 10 -5.96 -1.13 -14.85
C CYS A 10 -5.04 -0.21 -15.65
N GLY A 11 -4.17 0.52 -14.95
CA GLY A 11 -3.15 1.31 -15.60
C GLY A 11 -2.10 0.40 -16.23
N TYR A 12 -1.64 0.75 -17.42
CA TYR A 12 -0.50 0.09 -18.07
C TYR A 12 0.50 1.16 -18.51
N VAL A 13 1.77 0.86 -18.31
CA VAL A 13 2.90 1.67 -18.79
C VAL A 13 4.01 0.73 -19.27
N SER A 14 4.61 1.09 -20.39
CA SER A 14 5.83 0.49 -20.89
C SER A 14 6.96 1.51 -20.81
N MET A 15 8.11 1.13 -20.27
CA MET A 15 9.28 1.99 -20.15
C MET A 15 10.56 1.27 -20.55
N ALA A 16 11.53 2.00 -21.08
CA ALA A 16 12.87 1.47 -21.35
C ALA A 16 13.69 1.27 -20.05
N ASP A 17 14.83 0.56 -20.12
CA ASP A 17 15.77 0.41 -18.98
C ASP A 17 16.25 1.76 -18.40
N ASN A 18 16.31 2.81 -19.23
CA ASN A 18 16.62 4.17 -18.76
C ASN A 18 15.45 4.84 -18.01
N ARG A 19 14.30 4.17 -17.89
CA ARG A 19 13.05 4.55 -17.21
C ARG A 19 12.27 5.65 -17.93
N ILE A 20 12.55 5.88 -19.20
CA ILE A 20 11.74 6.73 -20.06
C ILE A 20 10.50 5.97 -20.50
N ILE A 21 9.34 6.59 -20.31
CA ILE A 21 8.06 6.03 -20.70
C ILE A 21 7.96 5.99 -22.23
N GLN A 22 7.75 4.80 -22.76
CA GLN A 22 7.55 4.55 -24.19
C GLN A 22 6.06 4.59 -24.54
N ASP A 23 5.22 3.94 -23.73
CA ASP A 23 3.78 3.87 -23.99
C ASP A 23 2.97 3.83 -22.68
N VAL A 24 1.73 4.32 -22.74
CA VAL A 24 0.75 4.28 -21.64
C VAL A 24 -0.65 4.04 -22.21
N ASN A 25 -1.48 3.35 -21.43
CA ASN A 25 -2.87 3.15 -21.80
C ASN A 25 -3.77 4.32 -21.34
N ALA A 26 -4.95 4.45 -21.96
CA ALA A 26 -5.92 5.48 -21.62
C ALA A 26 -6.37 5.44 -20.14
N THR A 27 -6.45 4.24 -19.54
CA THR A 27 -6.81 4.10 -18.12
C THR A 27 -5.77 4.75 -17.19
N LEU A 28 -4.48 4.55 -17.42
CA LEU A 28 -3.44 5.19 -16.60
C LEU A 28 -3.45 6.72 -16.74
N CYS A 29 -3.64 7.22 -17.96
CA CYS A 29 -3.80 8.67 -18.23
C CYS A 29 -4.94 9.26 -17.39
N ARG A 30 -6.12 8.61 -17.41
CA ARG A 30 -7.28 9.02 -16.60
C ARG A 30 -7.01 8.95 -15.10
N MET A 31 -6.32 7.90 -14.64
CA MET A 31 -5.99 7.71 -13.22
C MET A 31 -5.08 8.81 -12.68
N LEU A 32 -4.07 9.21 -13.47
CA LEU A 32 -3.09 10.21 -13.05
C LEU A 32 -3.46 11.63 -13.47
N GLY A 33 -4.48 11.80 -14.30
CA GLY A 33 -4.92 13.10 -14.81
C GLY A 33 -3.95 13.73 -15.81
N TYR A 34 -3.14 12.92 -16.50
CA TYR A 34 -2.21 13.37 -17.53
C TYR A 34 -2.69 12.96 -18.92
N GLU A 35 -2.32 13.74 -19.93
CA GLU A 35 -2.42 13.30 -21.31
C GLU A 35 -1.26 12.38 -21.67
N LYS A 36 -1.52 11.42 -22.58
CA LYS A 36 -0.51 10.47 -23.07
C LYS A 36 0.76 11.17 -23.56
N ARG A 37 0.62 12.26 -24.32
CA ARG A 37 1.76 13.04 -24.84
C ARG A 37 2.60 13.69 -23.74
N GLY A 38 2.00 14.00 -22.59
CA GLY A 38 2.71 14.55 -21.43
C GLY A 38 3.45 13.48 -20.62
N MET A 39 3.09 12.21 -20.79
CA MET A 39 3.72 11.08 -20.10
C MET A 39 4.80 10.41 -20.96
N CYS A 40 4.51 10.11 -22.22
CA CYS A 40 5.47 9.51 -23.13
C CYS A 40 6.70 10.42 -23.31
N GLY A 41 7.90 9.84 -23.25
CA GLY A 41 9.17 10.58 -23.30
C GLY A 41 9.61 11.19 -21.97
N SER A 42 8.74 11.21 -20.95
CA SER A 42 9.12 11.61 -19.60
C SER A 42 9.69 10.44 -18.79
N SER A 43 10.40 10.75 -17.70
CA SER A 43 10.86 9.73 -16.75
C SER A 43 9.70 9.22 -15.90
N PHE A 44 9.56 7.90 -15.79
CA PHE A 44 8.59 7.26 -14.89
C PHE A 44 8.73 7.73 -13.43
N GLU A 45 9.97 7.97 -12.99
CA GLU A 45 10.27 8.47 -11.64
C GLU A 45 9.70 9.86 -11.36
N SER A 46 9.43 10.66 -12.40
CA SER A 46 8.84 11.99 -12.27
C SER A 46 7.38 11.93 -11.81
N LEU A 47 6.70 10.80 -12.07
CA LEU A 47 5.33 10.53 -11.68
C LEU A 47 5.20 10.03 -10.25
N LEU A 48 6.31 9.68 -9.59
CA LEU A 48 6.32 9.17 -8.22
C LEU A 48 6.44 10.30 -7.20
N THR A 49 5.85 10.09 -6.01
CA THR A 49 6.19 10.90 -4.84
C THR A 49 7.67 10.73 -4.49
N ARG A 50 8.23 11.65 -3.70
CA ARG A 50 9.67 11.60 -3.34
C ARG A 50 10.04 10.29 -2.64
N SER A 51 9.22 9.83 -1.69
CA SER A 51 9.44 8.57 -0.97
C SER A 51 9.34 7.36 -1.89
N SER A 52 8.32 7.31 -2.75
CA SER A 52 8.16 6.23 -3.72
C SER A 52 9.26 6.20 -4.78
N ARG A 53 9.81 7.35 -5.17
CA ARG A 53 10.98 7.39 -6.07
C ARG A 53 12.20 6.72 -5.45
N THR A 54 12.52 7.04 -4.20
CA THR A 54 13.62 6.40 -3.48
C THR A 54 13.39 4.89 -3.33
N PHE A 55 12.18 4.48 -2.97
CA PHE A 55 11.83 3.06 -2.86
C PHE A 55 11.94 2.33 -4.21
N PHE A 56 11.46 2.94 -5.30
CA PHE A 56 11.61 2.41 -6.65
C PHE A 56 13.09 2.20 -7.02
N GLN A 57 13.96 3.17 -6.74
CA GLN A 57 15.38 3.04 -7.05
C GLN A 57 16.07 1.94 -6.25
N ILE A 58 15.77 1.83 -4.96
CA ILE A 58 16.44 0.89 -4.05
C ILE A 58 15.92 -0.54 -4.22
N TYR A 59 14.62 -0.71 -4.52
CA TYR A 59 13.98 -2.03 -4.52
C TYR A 59 13.52 -2.48 -5.91
N PHE A 60 12.81 -1.64 -6.68
CA PHE A 60 12.27 -2.05 -7.97
C PHE A 60 13.39 -2.37 -8.97
N LEU A 61 14.33 -1.43 -9.16
CA LEU A 61 15.36 -1.57 -10.19
C LEU A 61 16.26 -2.81 -9.98
N PRO A 62 16.72 -3.14 -8.76
CA PRO A 62 17.45 -4.39 -8.54
C PRO A 62 16.60 -5.63 -8.79
N LEU A 63 15.35 -5.65 -8.31
CA LEU A 63 14.46 -6.81 -8.44
C LEU A 63 14.12 -7.11 -9.90
N ILE A 64 13.73 -6.09 -10.67
CA ILE A 64 13.33 -6.28 -12.07
C ILE A 64 14.52 -6.73 -12.94
N LYS A 65 15.75 -6.28 -12.62
CA LYS A 65 16.97 -6.69 -13.33
C LYS A 65 17.37 -8.12 -13.02
N LEU A 66 17.25 -8.55 -11.77
CA LEU A 66 17.65 -9.89 -11.34
C LEU A 66 16.60 -10.95 -11.71
N ASN A 67 15.33 -10.67 -11.42
CA ASN A 67 14.26 -11.65 -11.47
C ASN A 67 13.42 -11.57 -12.75
N ARG A 68 13.63 -10.55 -13.57
CA ARG A 68 12.82 -10.24 -14.78
C ARG A 68 11.33 -10.03 -14.50
N GLY A 69 10.95 -9.90 -13.23
CA GLY A 69 9.58 -9.64 -12.81
C GLY A 69 9.50 -9.08 -11.40
N VAL A 70 8.39 -8.41 -11.12
CA VAL A 70 7.99 -7.89 -9.81
C VAL A 70 6.49 -8.14 -9.69
N GLU A 71 6.05 -8.98 -8.75
CA GLU A 71 4.64 -9.37 -8.65
C GLU A 71 3.83 -8.41 -7.78
N GLU A 72 4.39 -7.85 -6.70
CA GLU A 72 3.59 -6.98 -5.82
C GLU A 72 4.46 -5.88 -5.20
N MET A 73 4.47 -4.72 -5.84
CA MET A 73 5.15 -3.55 -5.31
C MET A 73 4.21 -2.37 -5.09
N TYR A 74 4.24 -1.82 -3.88
CA TYR A 74 3.45 -0.64 -3.54
C TYR A 74 4.22 0.63 -3.86
N LEU A 75 3.61 1.48 -4.67
CA LEU A 75 4.15 2.80 -5.01
C LEU A 75 3.05 3.85 -4.87
N THR A 76 3.45 5.09 -4.64
CA THR A 76 2.55 6.22 -4.60
C THR A 76 2.93 7.19 -5.72
N PHE A 77 1.98 7.40 -6.62
CA PHE A 77 2.09 8.33 -7.73
C PHE A 77 1.61 9.71 -7.30
N LYS A 78 2.11 10.74 -7.97
CA LYS A 78 1.58 12.10 -7.91
C LYS A 78 0.72 12.32 -9.15
N THR A 79 -0.55 12.64 -8.95
CA THR A 79 -1.46 13.03 -10.04
C THR A 79 -1.12 14.42 -10.57
N SER A 80 -1.72 14.82 -11.69
CA SER A 80 -1.61 16.18 -12.22
C SER A 80 -2.19 17.25 -11.29
N SER A 81 -3.17 16.89 -10.46
CA SER A 81 -3.69 17.77 -9.38
C SER A 81 -2.76 17.87 -8.17
N GLY A 82 -1.70 17.06 -8.10
CA GLY A 82 -0.76 17.01 -6.98
C GLY A 82 -1.15 16.04 -5.87
N GLU A 83 -2.28 15.34 -6.00
CA GLU A 83 -2.74 14.35 -5.04
C GLU A 83 -1.90 13.06 -5.12
N ALA A 84 -1.83 12.36 -3.98
CA ALA A 84 -1.17 11.08 -3.88
C ALA A 84 -2.12 9.94 -4.31
N LEU A 85 -1.72 9.17 -5.31
CA LEU A 85 -2.43 7.97 -5.75
C LEU A 85 -1.60 6.72 -5.39
N PRO A 86 -1.93 6.01 -4.30
CA PRO A 86 -1.31 4.73 -3.99
C PRO A 86 -1.76 3.67 -5.01
N VAL A 87 -0.81 2.85 -5.47
CA VAL A 87 -1.05 1.76 -6.43
C VAL A 87 -0.28 0.51 -6.04
N LEU A 88 -0.83 -0.64 -6.43
CA LEU A 88 -0.11 -1.90 -6.52
C LEU A 88 0.42 -2.06 -7.94
N LEU A 89 1.71 -2.33 -8.06
CA LEU A 89 2.42 -2.47 -9.31
C LEU A 89 2.91 -3.91 -9.48
N ASN A 90 2.57 -4.48 -10.63
CA ASN A 90 3.18 -5.67 -11.20
C ASN A 90 4.06 -5.25 -12.37
N ALA A 91 5.20 -5.91 -12.59
CA ALA A 91 6.03 -5.66 -13.76
C ALA A 91 6.69 -6.92 -14.29
N SER A 92 6.98 -6.91 -15.58
CA SER A 92 7.82 -7.89 -16.27
C SER A 92 8.86 -7.18 -17.12
N ALA A 93 10.08 -7.71 -17.15
CA ALA A 93 11.12 -7.27 -18.07
C ALA A 93 11.18 -8.20 -19.27
N VAL A 94 11.05 -7.64 -20.47
CA VAL A 94 11.12 -8.37 -21.73
C VAL A 94 12.20 -7.74 -22.58
N GLU A 95 13.01 -8.57 -23.22
CA GLU A 95 13.96 -8.11 -24.23
C GLU A 95 13.26 -8.00 -25.58
N ARG A 96 13.34 -6.84 -26.22
CA ARG A 96 12.77 -6.56 -27.55
C ARG A 96 13.83 -5.86 -28.38
N ASP A 97 14.18 -6.44 -29.53
CA ASP A 97 15.20 -5.89 -30.45
C ASP A 97 16.56 -5.59 -29.77
N GLY A 98 16.96 -6.41 -28.78
CA GLY A 98 18.20 -6.23 -28.01
C GLY A 98 18.14 -5.16 -26.91
N GLU A 99 16.98 -4.55 -26.68
CA GLU A 99 16.75 -3.58 -25.61
C GLU A 99 15.81 -4.14 -24.54
N TRP A 100 16.08 -3.78 -23.28
CA TRP A 100 15.21 -4.13 -22.16
C TRP A 100 14.03 -3.16 -22.07
N VAL A 101 12.83 -3.73 -22.08
CA VAL A 101 11.56 -3.02 -21.88
C VAL A 101 10.89 -3.57 -20.62
N TYR A 102 10.41 -2.65 -19.77
CA TYR A 102 9.67 -2.96 -18.56
C TYR A 102 8.21 -2.63 -18.78
N ASP A 103 7.39 -3.66 -18.81
CA ASP A 103 5.94 -3.57 -18.89
C ASP A 103 5.37 -3.65 -17.48
N CYS A 104 4.65 -2.61 -17.06
CA CYS A 104 4.09 -2.50 -15.72
C CYS A 104 2.56 -2.36 -15.76
N MET A 105 1.90 -3.07 -14.86
CA MET A 105 0.46 -2.99 -14.60
C MET A 105 0.22 -2.35 -13.23
N LEU A 106 -0.70 -1.39 -13.17
CA LEU A 106 -0.95 -0.55 -12.00
C LEU A 106 -2.41 -0.64 -11.58
N MET A 107 -2.66 -1.01 -10.33
CA MET A 107 -4.00 -1.07 -9.75
C MET A 107 -4.11 -0.05 -8.61
N PRO A 108 -5.06 0.90 -8.66
CA PRO A 108 -5.21 1.90 -7.61
C PRO A 108 -5.68 1.27 -6.31
N MET A 109 -5.08 1.69 -5.19
CA MET A 109 -5.41 1.21 -3.86
C MET A 109 -6.04 2.30 -3.01
N ARG A 110 -7.28 2.66 -3.36
CA ARG A 110 -8.00 3.79 -2.74
C ARG A 110 -8.27 3.61 -1.24
N ARG A 111 -8.31 2.37 -0.74
CA ARG A 111 -8.75 2.05 0.64
C ARG A 111 -7.72 1.37 1.53
N ARG A 112 -6.48 1.16 1.07
CA ARG A 112 -5.49 0.46 1.88
C ARG A 112 -5.19 1.20 3.19
N MET A 113 -5.01 2.52 3.12
CA MET A 113 -4.77 3.35 4.31
C MET A 113 -5.97 3.35 5.26
N GLU A 114 -7.19 3.34 4.72
CA GLU A 114 -8.42 3.25 5.54
C GLU A 114 -8.49 1.90 6.26
N TYR A 115 -8.17 0.80 5.57
CA TYR A 115 -8.15 -0.53 6.19
C TYR A 115 -7.05 -0.67 7.24
N GLU A 116 -5.83 -0.22 6.94
CA GLU A 116 -4.73 -0.22 7.91
C GLU A 116 -5.07 0.62 9.14
N GLN A 117 -5.68 1.80 8.96
CA GLN A 117 -6.16 2.61 10.08
C GLN A 117 -7.27 1.92 10.87
N GLN A 118 -8.25 1.30 10.20
CA GLN A 118 -9.32 0.57 10.87
C GLN A 118 -8.77 -0.60 11.69
N ILE A 119 -7.79 -1.33 11.16
CA ILE A 119 -7.11 -2.41 11.87
C ILE A 119 -6.39 -1.86 13.10
N GLN A 120 -5.58 -0.80 12.95
CA GLN A 120 -4.87 -0.18 14.08
C GLN A 120 -5.82 0.35 15.16
N GLN A 121 -6.94 0.95 14.76
CA GLN A 121 -7.96 1.43 15.69
C GLN A 121 -8.64 0.27 16.42
N ALA A 122 -8.98 -0.80 15.72
CA ALA A 122 -9.57 -1.99 16.31
C ALA A 122 -8.62 -2.68 17.30
N GLU A 123 -7.34 -2.80 16.96
CA GLU A 123 -6.30 -3.33 17.85
C GLU A 123 -6.16 -2.46 19.11
N SER A 124 -6.08 -1.14 18.95
CA SER A 124 -6.00 -0.21 20.09
C SER A 124 -7.23 -0.27 21.00
N ALA A 125 -8.43 -0.42 20.43
CA ALA A 125 -9.67 -0.56 21.20
C ALA A 125 -9.72 -1.90 21.94
N SER A 126 -9.31 -2.99 21.28
CA SER A 126 -9.22 -4.33 21.87
C SER A 126 -8.25 -4.36 23.05
N ASN A 127 -7.07 -3.77 22.90
CA ASN A 127 -6.07 -3.70 23.97
C ASN A 127 -6.61 -2.91 25.17
N ARG A 128 -7.26 -1.76 24.94
CA ARG A 128 -7.88 -0.97 26.02
C ARG A 128 -9.00 -1.73 26.74
N ALA A 129 -9.83 -2.47 26.01
CA ALA A 129 -10.89 -3.28 26.61
C ALA A 129 -10.32 -4.41 27.48
N ARG A 130 -9.21 -5.03 27.05
CA ARG A 130 -8.52 -6.08 27.84
C ARG A 130 -7.91 -5.51 29.12
N GLU A 131 -7.23 -4.37 29.03
CA GLU A 131 -6.64 -3.70 30.22
C GLU A 131 -7.71 -3.33 31.25
N GLU A 132 -8.87 -2.85 30.80
CA GLU A 132 -9.97 -2.49 31.70
C GLU A 132 -10.64 -3.73 32.32
N LEU A 133 -10.82 -4.80 31.53
CA LEU A 133 -11.33 -6.07 32.06
C LEU A 133 -10.41 -6.63 33.15
N GLU A 134 -9.09 -6.63 32.93
CA GLU A 134 -8.11 -7.06 33.92
C GLU A 134 -8.18 -6.21 35.21
N ARG A 135 -8.38 -4.90 35.09
CA ARG A 135 -8.58 -4.02 36.27
C ARG A 135 -9.83 -4.40 37.04
N ILE A 136 -10.96 -4.57 36.35
CA ILE A 136 -12.25 -4.90 36.97
C ILE A 136 -12.18 -6.27 37.64
N GLU A 137 -11.58 -7.28 37.00
CA GLU A 137 -11.38 -8.61 37.58
C GLU A 137 -10.54 -8.56 38.86
N ASN A 138 -9.45 -7.79 38.85
CA ASN A 138 -8.62 -7.60 40.04
C ASN A 138 -9.36 -6.90 41.18
N LEU A 139 -10.13 -5.85 40.87
CA LEU A 139 -10.97 -5.15 41.85
C LEU A 139 -12.05 -6.05 42.45
N LEU A 140 -12.73 -6.85 41.60
CA LEU A 140 -13.74 -7.80 42.05
C LEU A 140 -13.13 -8.87 42.97
N ARG A 141 -11.94 -9.37 42.62
CA ARG A 141 -11.22 -10.33 43.45
C ARG A 141 -10.87 -9.73 44.82
N GLN A 142 -10.33 -8.52 44.85
CA GLN A 142 -10.04 -7.82 46.11
C GLN A 142 -11.30 -7.61 46.97
N LYS A 143 -12.40 -7.18 46.36
CA LYS A 143 -13.67 -6.97 47.08
C LYS A 143 -14.25 -8.27 47.64
N ARG A 144 -14.12 -9.37 46.90
CA ARG A 144 -14.53 -10.70 47.36
C ARG A 144 -13.70 -11.15 48.56
N ASP A 145 -12.37 -11.01 48.48
CA ASP A 145 -11.46 -11.35 49.57
C ASP A 145 -11.73 -10.49 50.83
N GLU A 146 -12.07 -9.20 50.67
CA GLU A 146 -12.48 -8.33 51.78
C GLU A 146 -13.77 -8.81 52.46
N LEU A 147 -14.80 -9.15 51.69
CA LEU A 147 -16.09 -9.63 52.22
C LEU A 147 -15.95 -10.95 52.99
N GLU A 148 -15.15 -11.89 52.47
CA GLU A 148 -14.87 -13.17 53.14
C GLU A 148 -14.19 -12.96 54.50
N ARG A 149 -13.28 -11.99 54.62
CA ARG A 149 -12.64 -11.62 55.90
C ARG A 149 -13.64 -11.03 56.89
N ILE A 150 -14.52 -10.13 56.46
CA ILE A 150 -15.51 -9.49 57.34
C ILE A 150 -16.51 -10.52 57.87
N GLN A 151 -17.02 -11.41 57.01
CA GLN A 151 -17.96 -12.46 57.43
C GLN A 151 -17.34 -13.54 58.31
N GLY A 152 -16.05 -13.88 58.10
CA GLY A 152 -15.32 -14.81 58.96
C GLY A 152 -15.05 -14.27 60.37
N THR A 153 -15.00 -12.94 60.55
CA THR A 153 -14.74 -12.32 61.86
C THR A 153 -16.03 -12.17 62.69
N SER A 154 -17.18 -11.96 62.03
CA SER A 154 -18.49 -11.82 62.70
C SER A 154 -19.12 -13.14 63.17
N SER A 155 -18.53 -14.29 62.82
CA SER A 155 -19.01 -15.63 63.23
C SER A 155 -18.24 -16.23 64.43
N MET A 156 -17.32 -15.46 65.03
CA MET A 156 -16.54 -15.87 66.21
C MET A 156 -16.83 -15.05 67.48
N GLU A 157 -17.82 -14.17 67.46
CA GLU A 157 -18.41 -13.50 68.63
C GLU A 157 -19.75 -14.14 69.00
#